data_AF-A0A2V9IJV1-F1
#
_entry.id   AF-A0A2V9IJV1-F1
#
_cell.length_a   1.000
_cell.length_b   1.000
_cell.length_c   1.000
_cell.angle_alpha   90.00
_cell.angle_beta   90.00
_cell.angle_gamma   90.00
#
_symmetry.space_group_name_H-M   'P 1'
#
loop_
_entity.id
_entity.type
_entity.pdbx_description
1 polymer ?
#
loop_
_entity_poly.entity_id
_entity_poly.type
_entity_poly.pdbx_seq_one_letter_code
_entity_poly.pdbx_strand_id
1 'polypeptide(L)'
;MARTTKALLIGATALGLALPGLVRAQDKPAPTAAADTDEQTKPYVPPSARKSVEVGNYYLRKKKYNAALSRYQEAVETDPYNPTGYLGLGRVYEKIGLKQKALASYQKYLDELPSEKQA
;
A
#
# COMPACT_ATOMS: atom_id res chain seq x y z
N MET A 1 30.98 26.63 -54.69
CA MET A 1 29.76 25.88 -55.07
C MET A 1 29.00 25.64 -53.78
N ALA A 2 28.01 26.45 -53.42
CA ALA A 2 26.64 26.54 -53.95
C ALA A 2 25.65 26.00 -52.89
N ARG A 3 24.99 26.97 -52.22
CA ARG A 3 23.57 27.02 -51.85
C ARG A 3 23.06 25.97 -50.84
N THR A 4 22.87 26.36 -49.57
CA THR A 4 21.60 26.85 -48.99
C THR A 4 20.37 26.03 -49.38
N THR A 5 19.83 25.29 -48.41
CA THR A 5 18.38 25.07 -48.32
C THR A 5 17.95 25.02 -46.86
N LYS A 6 17.39 26.15 -46.42
CA LYS A 6 16.42 26.23 -45.32
C LYS A 6 15.28 25.27 -45.64
N ALA A 7 14.95 24.35 -44.74
CA ALA A 7 13.64 23.72 -44.74
C ALA A 7 12.73 24.51 -43.78
N LEU A 8 12.03 25.48 -44.37
CA LEU A 8 10.94 26.21 -43.74
C LEU A 8 9.67 25.35 -43.83
N LEU A 9 8.96 25.28 -42.70
CA LEU A 9 7.59 24.83 -42.47
C LEU A 9 6.64 24.87 -43.68
N ILE A 10 5.96 23.75 -43.94
CA ILE A 10 4.57 23.75 -44.40
C ILE A 10 3.82 22.72 -43.54
N GLY A 11 2.86 23.20 -42.76
CA GLY A 11 1.90 22.35 -42.08
C GLY A 11 1.00 21.64 -43.08
N ALA A 12 0.76 20.36 -42.82
CA ALA A 12 -0.38 19.64 -43.37
C ALA A 12 -1.06 18.97 -42.19
N THR A 13 -2.19 19.53 -41.79
CA THR A 13 -3.16 18.95 -40.87
C THR A 13 -3.60 17.59 -41.39
N ALA A 14 -3.01 16.53 -40.85
CA ALA A 14 -3.50 15.16 -41.04
C ALA A 14 -4.66 14.94 -40.08
N LEU A 15 -5.87 15.07 -40.63
CA LEU A 15 -7.12 14.75 -39.97
C LEU A 15 -7.23 13.22 -39.81
N GLY A 16 -7.36 12.78 -38.57
CA GLY A 16 -8.05 11.54 -38.21
C GLY A 16 -7.24 10.25 -38.27
N LEU A 17 -6.72 9.83 -37.11
CA LEU A 17 -7.01 8.52 -36.52
C LEU A 17 -6.38 8.48 -35.12
N ALA A 18 -7.24 8.55 -34.11
CA ALA A 18 -6.87 8.41 -32.71
C ALA A 18 -6.28 7.02 -32.45
N LEU A 19 -5.07 6.98 -31.90
CA LEU A 19 -4.56 5.82 -31.18
C LEU A 19 -4.13 6.27 -29.78
N PRO A 20 -4.66 5.66 -28.71
CA PRO A 20 -4.50 6.13 -27.34
C PRO A 20 -3.08 5.88 -26.86
N GLY A 21 -2.47 6.96 -26.36
CA GLY A 21 -1.22 6.92 -25.64
C GLY A 21 -1.33 6.28 -24.26
N LEU A 22 -0.19 5.74 -23.83
CA LEU A 22 0.22 5.44 -22.46
C LEU A 22 -0.67 4.50 -21.62
N VAL A 23 -0.31 3.23 -21.65
CA VAL A 23 -0.42 2.34 -20.48
C VAL A 23 0.49 2.90 -19.38
N ARG A 24 -0.10 3.53 -18.36
CA ARG A 24 0.51 3.64 -17.02
C ARG A 24 -0.42 2.94 -16.04
N ALA A 25 -0.24 1.62 -15.96
CA ALA A 25 -0.88 0.75 -14.98
C ALA A 25 -0.37 1.06 -13.57
N GLN A 26 -1.02 2.01 -12.88
CA GLN A 26 -1.15 2.05 -11.41
C GLN A 26 -2.37 2.93 -11.07
N ASP A 27 -3.56 2.54 -11.53
CA ASP A 27 -4.78 2.84 -10.80
C ASP A 27 -5.11 1.56 -10.04
N LYS A 28 -4.81 1.53 -8.74
CA LYS A 28 -5.60 0.67 -7.84
C LYS A 28 -7.04 1.15 -8.05
N PRO A 29 -7.97 0.31 -8.52
CA PRO A 29 -9.36 0.75 -8.54
C PRO A 29 -9.72 1.05 -7.09
N ALA A 30 -9.95 2.33 -6.78
CA ALA A 30 -10.82 2.68 -5.67
C ALA A 30 -12.09 1.87 -5.90
N PRO A 31 -12.64 1.17 -4.89
CA PRO A 31 -13.84 0.38 -5.09
C PRO A 31 -14.96 1.35 -5.45
N THR A 32 -15.18 1.51 -6.76
CA THR A 32 -16.34 2.18 -7.32
C THR A 32 -17.52 1.26 -7.02
N ALA A 33 -18.08 1.47 -5.84
CA ALA A 33 -19.36 0.92 -5.42
C ALA A 33 -20.45 1.58 -6.26
N ALA A 34 -20.60 1.07 -7.48
CA ALA A 34 -21.83 1.16 -8.26
C ALA A 34 -22.26 -0.29 -8.49
N ALA A 35 -22.80 -0.90 -7.45
CA ALA A 35 -23.58 -2.11 -7.53
C ALA A 35 -24.85 -1.85 -6.72
N ASP A 36 -25.94 -1.68 -7.46
CA ASP A 36 -27.29 -1.61 -6.94
C ASP A 36 -27.60 -2.92 -6.22
N THR A 37 -27.62 -2.89 -4.88
CA THR A 37 -28.24 -3.94 -4.08
C THR A 37 -28.82 -3.34 -2.81
N ASP A 38 -30.14 -3.35 -2.76
CA ASP A 38 -30.98 -3.09 -1.60
C ASP A 38 -30.79 -4.25 -0.60
N GLU A 39 -29.68 -4.25 0.13
CA GLU A 39 -29.41 -5.20 1.22
C GLU A 39 -28.69 -4.43 2.33
N GLN A 40 -29.45 -4.06 3.38
CA GLN A 40 -29.00 -3.51 4.67
C GLN A 40 -27.46 -3.35 4.79
N THR A 41 -26.90 -2.33 4.14
CA THR A 41 -25.45 -2.14 4.10
C THR A 41 -25.02 -1.60 5.45
N LYS A 42 -24.68 -2.49 6.38
CA LYS A 42 -24.02 -2.08 7.61
C LYS A 42 -22.75 -1.34 7.17
N PRO A 43 -22.56 -0.05 7.53
CA PRO A 43 -21.41 0.71 7.09
C PRO A 43 -20.13 -0.08 7.41
N TYR A 44 -19.25 -0.25 6.43
CA TYR A 44 -17.95 -0.87 6.66
C TYR A 44 -17.18 0.01 7.63
N VAL A 45 -17.09 -0.42 8.89
CA VAL A 45 -16.25 0.22 9.91
C VAL A 45 -14.94 -0.56 9.93
N PRO A 46 -13.83 0.00 9.41
CA PRO A 46 -12.54 -0.66 9.50
C PRO A 46 -12.22 -0.96 10.98
N PRO A 47 -11.70 -2.15 11.30
CA PRO A 47 -11.34 -2.48 12.67
C PRO A 47 -10.27 -1.51 13.18
N SER A 48 -10.37 -1.14 14.47
CA SER A 48 -9.29 -0.36 15.09
C SER A 48 -7.94 -1.07 14.97
N ALA A 49 -6.85 -0.30 14.91
CA ALA A 49 -5.50 -0.85 14.83
C ALA A 49 -5.22 -1.86 15.96
N ARG A 50 -5.68 -1.56 17.17
CA ARG A 50 -5.62 -2.47 18.32
C ARG A 50 -6.33 -3.79 18.05
N LYS A 51 -7.53 -3.75 17.45
CA LYS A 51 -8.27 -4.97 17.15
C LYS A 51 -7.57 -5.81 16.09
N SER A 52 -7.04 -5.17 15.05
CA SER A 52 -6.27 -5.83 14.00
C SER A 52 -5.00 -6.50 14.56
N VAL A 53 -4.31 -5.86 15.52
CA VAL A 53 -3.20 -6.46 16.27
C VAL A 53 -3.62 -7.70 17.07
N GLU A 54 -4.76 -7.65 17.78
CA GLU A 54 -5.26 -8.81 18.53
C GLU A 54 -5.52 -10.02 17.62
N VAL A 55 -6.14 -9.79 16.47
CA VAL A 55 -6.43 -10.83 15.48
C VAL A 55 -5.13 -11.32 14.81
N GLY A 56 -4.19 -10.42 14.52
CA GLY A 56 -2.85 -10.76 14.03
C GLY A 56 -2.12 -11.69 15.01
N ASN A 57 -2.15 -11.37 16.31
CA ASN A 57 -1.57 -12.20 17.36
C ASN A 57 -2.21 -13.59 17.41
N TYR A 58 -3.54 -13.67 17.24
CA TYR A 58 -4.24 -14.95 17.16
C TYR A 58 -3.72 -15.80 16.00
N TYR A 59 -3.62 -15.23 14.80
CA TYR A 59 -3.11 -15.95 13.63
C TYR A 59 -1.63 -16.32 13.74
N LEU A 60 -0.82 -15.46 14.33
CA LEU A 60 0.60 -15.73 14.59
C LEU A 60 0.76 -16.96 15.52
N ARG A 61 -0.02 -17.05 16.60
CA ARG A 61 -0.03 -18.23 17.50
C ARG A 61 -0.45 -19.52 16.78
N LYS A 62 -1.37 -19.41 15.82
CA LYS A 62 -1.80 -20.51 14.96
C LYS A 62 -0.83 -20.80 13.81
N LYS A 63 0.31 -20.12 13.74
CA LYS A 63 1.31 -20.20 12.65
C LYS A 63 0.72 -19.89 11.26
N LYS A 64 -0.42 -19.21 11.20
CA LYS A 64 -1.06 -18.76 9.96
C LYS A 64 -0.45 -17.42 9.55
N TYR A 65 0.79 -17.45 9.07
CA TYR A 65 1.61 -16.25 8.87
C TYR A 65 1.01 -15.26 7.87
N ASN A 66 0.43 -15.72 6.75
CA ASN A 66 -0.21 -14.82 5.77
C ASN A 66 -1.39 -14.05 6.37
N ALA A 67 -2.23 -14.73 7.16
CA ALA A 67 -3.36 -14.10 7.84
C ALA A 67 -2.90 -13.14 8.94
N ALA A 68 -1.82 -13.50 9.67
CA ALA A 68 -1.22 -12.61 10.66
C ALA A 68 -0.66 -11.34 9.99
N LEU A 69 0.06 -11.50 8.87
CA LEU A 69 0.66 -10.43 8.10
C LEU A 69 -0.39 -9.42 7.63
N SER A 70 -1.48 -9.91 7.02
CA SER A 70 -2.59 -9.06 6.58
C SER A 70 -3.19 -8.24 7.73
N ARG A 71 -3.35 -8.82 8.91
CA ARG A 71 -3.93 -8.13 10.07
C ARG A 71 -2.99 -7.11 10.71
N TYR A 72 -1.69 -7.40 10.75
CA TYR A 72 -0.74 -6.39 11.22
C TYR A 72 -0.52 -5.26 10.20
N GLN A 73 -0.63 -5.54 8.89
CA GLN A 73 -0.63 -4.50 7.85
C GLN A 73 -1.82 -3.56 8.02
N GLU A 74 -3.03 -4.11 8.17
CA GLU A 74 -4.24 -3.34 8.46
C GLU A 74 -4.07 -2.49 9.73
N ALA A 75 -3.39 -3.00 10.76
CA ALA A 75 -3.11 -2.24 11.97
C ALA A 75 -2.24 -1.00 11.72
N VAL A 76 -1.14 -1.13 10.97
CA VAL A 76 -0.24 0.00 10.68
C VAL A 76 -0.77 0.93 9.59
N GLU A 77 -1.69 0.45 8.74
CA GLU A 77 -2.45 1.30 7.80
C GLU A 77 -3.51 2.13 8.54
N THR A 78 -4.13 1.57 9.57
CA THR A 78 -5.13 2.28 10.39
C THR A 78 -4.48 3.27 11.36
N ASP A 79 -3.35 2.89 11.96
CA ASP A 79 -2.58 3.71 12.89
C ASP A 79 -1.07 3.57 12.57
N PRO A 80 -0.51 4.50 11.79
CA PRO A 80 0.89 4.50 11.43
C PRO A 80 1.86 4.69 12.61
N TYR A 81 1.36 5.09 13.79
CA TYR A 81 2.16 5.30 14.99
C TYR A 81 1.99 4.13 15.98
N ASN A 82 1.46 2.98 15.52
CA ASN A 82 1.23 1.83 16.37
C ASN A 82 2.49 0.94 16.49
N PRO A 83 3.28 1.02 17.57
CA PRO A 83 4.47 0.18 17.70
C PRO A 83 4.12 -1.31 17.69
N THR A 84 2.99 -1.70 18.29
CA THR A 84 2.61 -3.12 18.38
C THR A 84 2.32 -3.75 17.01
N GLY A 85 1.77 -2.97 16.07
CA GLY A 85 1.59 -3.40 14.68
C GLY A 85 2.92 -3.72 14.00
N TYR A 86 3.89 -2.84 14.10
CA TYR A 86 5.24 -3.04 13.55
C TYR A 86 6.00 -4.20 14.21
N LEU A 87 5.87 -4.37 15.53
CA LEU A 87 6.42 -5.53 16.24
C LEU A 87 5.82 -6.84 15.72
N GLY A 88 4.51 -6.86 15.50
CA GLY A 88 3.80 -7.99 14.91
C GLY A 88 4.30 -8.35 13.51
N LEU A 89 4.45 -7.34 12.64
CA LEU A 89 5.04 -7.51 11.30
C LEU A 89 6.45 -8.09 11.37
N GLY A 90 7.31 -7.54 12.23
CA GLY A 90 8.69 -8.02 12.39
C GLY A 90 8.75 -9.50 12.78
N ARG A 91 7.93 -9.91 13.75
CA ARG A 91 7.83 -11.31 14.19
C ARG A 91 7.34 -12.22 13.07
N VAL A 92 6.33 -11.82 12.31
CA VAL A 92 5.82 -12.62 11.20
C VAL A 92 6.89 -12.76 10.12
N TYR A 93 7.53 -11.66 9.71
CA TYR A 93 8.58 -11.65 8.70
C TYR A 93 9.77 -12.55 9.08
N GLU A 94 10.15 -12.55 10.35
CA GLU A 94 11.17 -13.45 10.88
C GLU A 94 10.76 -14.93 10.74
N LYS A 95 9.51 -15.28 11.10
CA LYS A 95 9.00 -16.65 10.99
C LYS A 95 8.93 -17.16 9.55
N ILE A 96 8.76 -16.28 8.57
CA ILE A 96 8.73 -16.64 7.14
C ILE A 96 10.08 -16.42 6.44
N GLY A 97 11.15 -16.08 7.18
CA GLY A 97 12.51 -15.97 6.65
C GLY A 97 12.84 -14.66 5.93
N LEU A 98 11.93 -13.68 5.92
CA LEU A 98 12.14 -12.38 5.28
C LEU A 98 12.89 -11.41 6.21
N LYS A 99 14.15 -11.73 6.50
CA LYS A 99 14.99 -11.02 7.50
C LYS A 99 15.07 -9.50 7.29
N GLN A 100 15.22 -9.03 6.04
CA GLN A 100 15.31 -7.61 5.75
C GLN A 100 14.02 -6.85 6.09
N LYS A 101 12.86 -7.46 5.79
CA LYS A 101 11.56 -6.87 6.15
C LYS A 101 11.32 -6.92 7.65
N ALA A 102 11.79 -7.98 8.32
CA ALA A 102 11.73 -8.07 9.77
C ALA A 102 12.51 -6.94 10.44
N LEU A 103 13.76 -6.73 10.01
CA LEU A 103 14.63 -5.66 10.52
C LEU A 103 14.02 -4.28 10.30
N ALA A 104 13.51 -4.00 9.10
CA ALA A 104 12.82 -2.73 8.82
C ALA A 104 11.60 -2.51 9.72
N SER A 105 10.82 -3.57 9.97
CA SER A 105 9.65 -3.50 10.86
C SER A 105 10.05 -3.28 12.31
N TYR A 106 11.12 -3.93 12.78
CA TYR A 106 11.64 -3.73 14.14
C TYR A 106 12.24 -2.33 14.32
N GLN A 107 12.89 -1.77 13.30
CA GLN A 107 13.37 -0.39 13.35
C GLN A 107 12.20 0.58 13.55
N LYS A 108 11.13 0.42 12.75
CA LYS A 108 9.91 1.20 12.92
C LYS A 108 9.29 1.04 14.31
N TYR A 109 9.23 -0.19 14.82
CA TYR A 109 8.78 -0.41 16.19
C TYR A 109 9.55 0.44 17.21
N LEU A 110 10.88 0.49 17.10
CA LEU A 110 11.73 1.29 18.01
C LEU A 110 11.56 2.79 17.82
N ASP A 111 11.37 3.25 16.58
CA ASP A 111 11.15 4.67 16.28
C ASP A 111 9.82 5.18 16.87
N GLU A 112 8.79 4.34 16.89
CA GLU A 112 7.45 4.68 17.41
C GLU A 112 7.28 4.45 18.92
N LEU A 113 8.22 3.76 19.57
CA LEU A 113 8.22 3.73 21.02
C LEU A 113 8.49 5.16 21.52
N PRO A 114 7.71 5.65 22.50
CA PRO A 114 8.09 6.85 23.24
C PRO A 114 9.40 6.54 23.98
N SER A 115 10.52 6.77 23.31
CA SER A 115 11.85 6.66 23.89
C SER A 115 12.08 7.86 24.80
N GLU A 116 12.97 7.70 25.79
CA GLU A 116 13.44 8.72 26.74
C GLU A 116 13.91 10.05 26.12
N LYS A 117 13.84 10.26 24.80
CA LYS A 117 14.10 11.55 24.12
C LYS A 117 13.19 12.72 24.54
N GLN A 118 12.27 12.49 25.47
CA GLN A 118 11.42 13.52 26.08
C GLN A 118 11.80 13.86 27.53
N ALA A 119 12.93 13.37 28.05
CA ALA A 119 13.46 13.73 29.37
C ALA A 119 14.44 14.92 29.28
#